data_AF-Q8G636-F1
#
_entry.id   AF-Q8G636-F1
#
_cell.length_a   1.000
_cell.length_b   1.000
_cell.length_c   1.000
_cell.angle_alpha   90.00
_cell.angle_beta   90.00
_cell.angle_gamma   90.00
#
_symmetry.space_group_name_H-M   'P 1'
#
loop_
_entity.id
_entity.type
_entity.pdbx_description
1 polymer ?
#
loop_
_entity_poly.entity_id
_entity_poly.type
_entity_poly.pdbx_seq_one_letter_code
_entity_poly.pdbx_strand_id
1 'polypeptide(L)'
;MWLENNYSPSTKDVLADLIKHYYDLQFSPAVETIVKKDKKNPKRVLRDVKKQLQNNGIGTKSQQALKLQHELKKEEYKSNSKHKKQMDAEQKFKLKQQKKKAKHRGH
;
A
#
# COMPACT_ATOMS: atom_id res chain seq x y z
N MET A 1 -44.39 24.59 69.55
CA MET A 1 -43.02 24.03 69.60
C MET A 1 -42.75 23.43 68.23
N TRP A 2 -42.15 24.19 67.32
CA TRP A 2 -41.81 23.70 65.98
C TRP A 2 -40.54 22.86 66.12
N LEU A 3 -40.65 21.54 65.99
CA LEU A 3 -39.48 20.68 65.86
C LEU A 3 -38.98 20.83 64.43
N GLU A 4 -37.97 21.69 64.26
CA GLU A 4 -37.12 21.69 63.07
C GLU A 4 -36.41 20.34 62.99
N ASN A 5 -37.03 19.39 62.28
CA ASN A 5 -36.39 18.16 61.85
C ASN A 5 -35.37 18.51 60.76
N ASN A 6 -34.18 18.92 61.17
CA ASN A 6 -33.02 19.01 60.30
C ASN A 6 -32.45 17.60 60.07
N TYR A 7 -33.21 16.73 59.41
CA TYR A 7 -32.70 15.46 58.92
C TYR A 7 -31.93 15.72 57.63
N SER A 8 -30.60 15.77 57.72
CA SER A 8 -29.73 15.81 56.54
C SER A 8 -29.54 14.37 56.06
N PRO A 9 -30.15 13.96 54.94
CA PRO A 9 -30.11 12.58 54.49
C PRO A 9 -28.67 12.19 54.14
N SER A 10 -28.25 11.01 54.58
CA SER A 10 -26.94 10.49 54.19
C SER A 10 -26.93 10.22 52.69
N THR A 11 -25.76 10.33 52.05
CA THR A 11 -25.63 10.06 50.60
C THR A 11 -26.14 8.68 50.21
N LYS A 12 -26.09 7.72 51.13
CA LYS A 12 -26.64 6.37 50.96
C LYS A 12 -28.17 6.34 50.94
N ASP A 13 -28.82 7.13 51.79
CA ASP A 13 -30.28 7.18 51.90
C ASP A 13 -30.87 7.83 50.65
N VAL A 14 -30.24 8.93 50.19
CA VAL A 14 -30.60 9.58 48.92
C VAL A 14 -30.44 8.63 47.73
N LEU A 15 -29.36 7.85 47.68
CA LEU A 15 -29.15 6.86 46.62
C LEU A 15 -30.19 5.74 46.65
N ALA A 16 -30.56 5.24 47.84
CA ALA A 16 -31.56 4.21 47.99
C ALA A 16 -32.94 4.68 47.50
N ASP A 17 -33.34 5.90 47.84
CA ASP A 17 -34.59 6.50 47.37
C ASP A 17 -34.57 6.77 45.86
N LEU A 18 -33.44 7.24 45.32
CA LEU A 18 -33.28 7.47 43.88
C LEU A 18 -33.43 6.17 43.07
N ILE A 19 -32.85 5.07 43.55
CA ILE A 19 -32.98 3.75 42.91
C ILE A 19 -34.42 3.25 42.99
N LYS A 20 -35.05 3.41 44.15
CA LYS A 20 -36.43 2.96 44.38
C LYS A 20 -37.43 3.63 43.45
N HIS A 21 -37.23 4.91 43.16
CA HIS A 21 -38.13 5.71 42.32
C HIS A 21 -37.62 5.92 40.90
N TYR A 22 -36.58 5.19 40.47
CA TYR A 22 -35.86 5.42 39.21
C TYR A 22 -36.77 5.54 37.97
N TYR A 23 -37.80 4.70 37.88
CA TYR A 23 -38.73 4.67 36.75
C TYR A 23 -39.80 5.78 36.78
N ASP A 24 -39.98 6.44 37.92
CA ASP A 24 -40.94 7.54 38.08
C ASP A 24 -40.29 8.90 37.73
N LEU A 25 -38.95 8.95 37.59
CA LEU A 25 -38.24 10.17 37.21
C LEU A 25 -38.53 10.55 35.76
N GLN A 26 -38.88 11.82 35.58
CA GLN A 26 -39.02 12.44 34.27
C GLN A 26 -37.64 12.89 33.76
N PHE A 27 -37.04 12.09 32.88
CA PHE A 27 -35.79 12.47 32.22
C PHE A 27 -36.04 13.44 31.06
N SER A 28 -35.12 14.39 30.87
CA SER A 28 -35.12 15.26 29.69
C SER A 28 -34.89 14.45 28.41
N PRO A 29 -35.34 14.93 27.23
CA PRO A 29 -35.08 14.29 25.95
C PRO A 29 -33.58 14.04 25.75
N ALA A 30 -33.26 12.95 25.04
CA ALA A 30 -31.89 12.52 24.80
C ALA A 30 -31.09 13.63 24.10
N VAL A 31 -30.00 14.08 24.73
CA VAL A 31 -29.06 15.03 24.14
C VAL A 31 -28.12 14.27 23.24
N GLU A 32 -27.98 14.71 21.99
CA GLU A 32 -26.99 14.16 21.07
C GLU A 32 -25.59 14.36 21.64
N THR A 33 -24.94 13.27 22.02
CA THR A 33 -23.56 13.30 22.47
C THR A 33 -22.65 13.13 21.26
N ILE A 34 -21.55 13.90 21.22
CA ILE A 34 -20.55 13.77 20.16
C ILE A 34 -19.93 12.38 20.28
N VAL A 35 -20.30 11.48 19.38
CA VAL A 35 -19.69 10.16 19.27
C VAL A 35 -18.22 10.36 18.90
N LYS A 36 -17.34 10.13 19.87
CA LYS A 36 -15.89 10.14 19.63
C LYS A 36 -15.59 9.02 18.65
N LYS A 37 -15.09 9.37 17.46
CA LYS A 37 -14.56 8.36 16.52
C LYS A 37 -13.49 7.55 17.24
N ASP A 38 -13.61 6.23 17.17
CA ASP A 38 -12.60 5.35 17.73
C ASP A 38 -11.22 5.68 17.18
N LYS A 39 -10.27 5.89 18.09
CA LYS A 39 -8.87 6.12 17.70
C LYS A 39 -8.36 4.84 17.04
N LYS A 40 -8.10 4.90 15.73
CA LYS A 40 -7.42 3.80 15.02
C LYS A 40 -6.07 3.54 15.69
N ASN A 41 -5.75 2.26 15.91
CA ASN A 41 -4.46 1.87 16.49
C ASN A 41 -3.31 2.52 15.70
N PRO A 42 -2.37 3.23 16.36
CA PRO A 42 -1.27 3.93 15.68
C PRO A 42 -0.45 3.00 14.78
N LYS A 43 -0.31 1.71 15.15
CA LYS A 43 0.33 0.68 14.30
C LYS A 43 -0.36 0.49 12.96
N ARG A 44 -1.70 0.57 12.94
CA ARG A 44 -2.50 0.41 11.72
C ARG A 44 -2.36 1.62 10.81
N VAL A 45 -2.37 2.83 11.38
CA VAL A 45 -2.13 4.08 10.66
C VAL A 45 -0.74 4.09 10.01
N LEU A 46 0.31 3.76 10.76
CA LEU A 46 1.68 3.69 10.21
C LEU A 46 1.81 2.65 9.09
N ARG A 47 1.12 1.51 9.21
CA ARG A 47 1.10 0.48 8.16
C ARG A 47 0.41 0.98 6.90
N ASP A 48 -0.70 1.68 7.02
CA ASP A 48 -1.45 2.21 5.87
C ASP A 48 -0.66 3.33 5.18
N VAL A 49 -0.03 4.23 5.93
CA VAL A 49 0.91 5.24 5.40
C VAL A 49 2.08 4.57 4.68
N LYS A 50 2.70 3.55 5.27
CA LYS A 50 3.77 2.79 4.62
C LYS A 50 3.27 2.13 3.33
N LYS A 51 2.09 1.53 3.31
CA LYS A 51 1.51 0.94 2.09
C LYS A 51 1.28 2.00 1.01
N GLN A 52 0.74 3.16 1.36
CA GLN A 52 0.51 4.26 0.43
C GLN A 52 1.83 4.81 -0.14
N LEU A 53 2.86 4.98 0.70
CA LEU A 53 4.20 5.38 0.24
C LEU A 53 4.87 4.32 -0.65
N GLN A 54 4.53 3.05 -0.47
CA GLN A 54 5.03 1.94 -1.30
C GLN A 54 4.19 1.74 -2.58
N ASN A 55 3.07 2.43 -2.72
CA ASN A 55 2.19 2.33 -3.88
C ASN A 55 2.65 3.27 -5.00
N ASN A 56 3.73 2.89 -5.69
CA ASN A 56 3.96 3.28 -7.08
C ASN A 56 4.18 2.01 -7.92
N GLY A 57 3.10 1.40 -8.39
CA GLY A 57 3.07 0.50 -9.56
C GLY A 57 3.87 -0.82 -9.48
N ILE A 58 3.13 -1.93 -9.40
CA ILE A 58 3.53 -3.34 -9.60
C ILE A 58 4.30 -3.97 -8.43
N GLY A 59 3.52 -4.78 -7.68
CA GLY A 59 3.94 -6.10 -7.24
C GLY A 59 4.82 -6.24 -6.00
N THR A 60 4.93 -7.49 -5.53
CA THR A 60 5.92 -7.89 -4.53
C THR A 60 7.34 -7.66 -5.07
N LYS A 61 8.34 -7.53 -4.18
CA LYS A 61 9.76 -7.36 -4.57
C LYS A 61 10.23 -8.40 -5.60
N SER A 62 9.71 -9.64 -5.49
CA SER A 62 9.98 -10.71 -6.46
C SER A 62 9.46 -10.40 -7.87
N GLN A 63 8.27 -9.83 -7.99
CA GLN A 63 7.70 -9.44 -9.29
C GLN A 63 8.50 -8.31 -9.94
N GLN A 64 8.99 -7.36 -9.15
CA GLN A 64 9.88 -6.30 -9.64
C GLN A 64 11.21 -6.85 -10.14
N ALA A 65 11.83 -7.76 -9.38
CA ALA A 65 13.09 -8.40 -9.78
C ALA A 65 12.95 -9.19 -11.09
N LEU A 66 11.86 -9.96 -11.24
CA LEU A 66 11.58 -10.71 -12.47
C LEU A 66 11.37 -9.78 -13.68
N LYS A 67 10.67 -8.66 -13.49
CA LYS A 67 10.48 -7.65 -14.56
C LYS A 67 11.82 -7.07 -15.01
N LEU A 68 12.67 -6.68 -14.06
CA LEU A 68 14.00 -6.14 -14.35
C LEU A 68 14.87 -7.17 -15.10
N GLN A 69 14.86 -8.43 -14.67
CA GLN A 69 15.59 -9.50 -15.36
C GLN A 69 15.11 -9.69 -16.81
N HIS A 70 13.80 -9.64 -17.05
CA HIS A 70 13.23 -9.77 -18.38
C HIS A 70 13.61 -8.60 -19.29
N GLU A 71 13.61 -7.37 -18.77
CA GLU A 71 14.02 -6.17 -19.50
C GLU A 71 15.50 -6.24 -19.92
N LEU A 72 16.40 -6.59 -19.00
CA LEU A 72 17.82 -6.78 -19.29
C LEU A 72 18.05 -7.84 -20.38
N LYS A 73 17.38 -9.00 -20.24
CA LYS A 73 17.51 -10.10 -21.20
C LYS A 73 17.02 -9.71 -22.59
N LYS A 74 15.95 -8.92 -22.67
CA LYS A 74 15.41 -8.40 -23.94
C LYS A 74 16.41 -7.49 -24.66
N GLU A 75 17.13 -6.66 -23.93
CA GLU A 75 18.18 -5.80 -24.50
C GLU A 75 19.38 -6.62 -24.99
N GLU A 76 19.83 -7.57 -24.19
CA GLU A 76 20.93 -8.48 -24.55
C GLU A 76 20.61 -9.26 -25.84
N TYR A 77 19.41 -9.84 -25.95
CA TYR A 77 18.99 -10.52 -27.17
C TYR A 77 19.00 -9.62 -28.41
N LYS A 78 18.54 -8.37 -28.27
CA LYS A 78 18.55 -7.40 -29.37
C LYS A 78 19.98 -7.06 -29.79
N SER A 79 20.87 -6.85 -28.82
CA SER A 79 22.29 -6.55 -29.08
C SER A 79 22.98 -7.71 -29.80
N ASN A 80 22.84 -8.93 -29.26
CA ASN A 80 23.45 -10.13 -29.82
C ASN A 80 22.94 -10.44 -31.23
N SER A 81 21.63 -10.28 -31.47
CA SER A 81 21.04 -10.47 -32.79
C SER A 81 21.58 -9.46 -33.81
N LYS A 82 21.71 -8.19 -33.43
CA LYS A 82 22.29 -7.15 -34.29
C LYS A 82 23.76 -7.45 -34.61
N HIS A 83 24.55 -7.78 -33.60
CA HIS A 83 25.98 -8.09 -33.76
C HIS A 83 26.17 -9.30 -34.69
N LYS A 84 25.41 -10.39 -34.49
CA LYS A 84 25.48 -11.56 -35.37
C LYS A 84 25.18 -11.23 -36.82
N LYS A 85 24.12 -10.44 -37.09
CA LYS A 85 23.76 -10.01 -38.45
C LYS A 85 24.87 -9.18 -39.11
N GLN A 86 25.51 -8.29 -38.36
CA GLN A 86 26.63 -7.49 -38.87
C GLN A 86 27.83 -8.37 -39.22
N MET A 87 28.22 -9.28 -38.33
CA MET A 87 29.31 -10.24 -38.58
C MET A 87 29.05 -11.09 -39.82
N ASP A 88 27.83 -11.62 -39.97
CA ASP A 88 27.45 -12.42 -41.14
C ASP A 88 27.49 -11.60 -42.44
N ALA A 89 27.06 -10.33 -42.38
CA ALA A 89 27.08 -9.43 -43.53
C ALA A 89 28.52 -9.10 -43.97
N GLU A 90 29.40 -8.81 -43.01
CA GLU A 90 30.82 -8.56 -43.27
C GLU A 90 31.51 -9.79 -43.87
N GLN A 91 31.27 -10.99 -43.33
CA GLN A 91 31.80 -12.23 -43.88
C GLN A 91 31.35 -12.44 -45.32
N LYS A 92 30.05 -12.29 -45.61
CA LYS A 92 29.51 -12.40 -46.97
C LYS A 92 30.11 -11.36 -47.92
N PHE A 93 30.33 -10.14 -47.45
CA PHE A 93 30.96 -9.09 -48.23
C PHE A 93 32.42 -9.44 -48.58
N LYS A 94 33.21 -9.89 -47.60
CA LYS A 94 34.60 -10.33 -47.81
C LYS A 94 34.68 -11.47 -48.83
N LEU A 95 33.80 -12.47 -48.72
CA LEU A 95 33.72 -13.58 -49.68
C LEU A 95 33.35 -13.10 -51.09
N LYS A 96 32.39 -12.17 -51.23
CA LYS A 96 32.04 -11.57 -52.52
C LYS A 96 33.23 -10.83 -53.15
N GLN A 97 33.99 -10.08 -52.35
CA GLN A 97 35.18 -9.38 -52.82
C GLN A 97 36.27 -10.33 -53.28
N GLN A 98 36.53 -11.40 -52.52
CA GLN A 98 37.49 -12.44 -52.90
C GLN A 98 37.07 -13.11 -54.23
N LYS A 99 35.79 -13.48 -54.37
CA LYS A 99 35.26 -14.04 -55.63
C LYS A 99 35.39 -13.08 -56.81
N LYS A 100 35.11 -11.79 -56.62
CA LYS A 100 35.29 -10.77 -57.66
C LYS A 100 36.75 -10.65 -58.10
N LYS A 101 37.69 -10.63 -57.14
CA LYS A 101 39.14 -10.62 -57.42
C LYS A 101 39.60 -11.86 -58.17
N ALA A 102 39.13 -13.05 -57.77
CA ALA A 102 39.46 -14.32 -58.43
C ALA A 102 38.97 -14.34 -59.89
N LYS A 103 37.73 -13.88 -60.14
CA LYS A 103 37.19 -13.77 -61.51
C LYS A 103 38.02 -12.85 -62.41
N HIS A 104 38.51 -11.73 -61.87
CA HIS A 104 39.32 -10.79 -62.65
C HIS A 104 40.71 -11.33 -62.98
N ARG A 105 41.31 -12.13 -62.10
CA ARG A 105 42.66 -12.64 -62.31
C ARG A 105 42.78 -13.65 -63.46
N GLY A 106 41.65 -14.17 -63.96
CA GLY A 106 41.63 -15.23 -64.95
C GLY A 106 42.12 -16.54 -64.32
N HIS A 107 41.50 -17.65 -64.72
CA HIS A 107 42.12 -18.96 -64.55
C HIS A 107 42.92 -19.27 -65.81
#